data_AF-A0A4R0W8G0-F1
#
_entry.id   AF-A0A4R0W8G0-F1
#
_cell.length_a   1.000
_cell.length_b   1.000
_cell.length_c   1.000
_cell.angle_alpha   90.00
_cell.angle_beta   90.00
_cell.angle_gamma   90.00
#
_symmetry.space_group_name_H-M   'P 1'
#
loop_
_entity.id
_entity.type
_entity.pdbx_description
1 polymer ?
#
loop_
_entity_poly.entity_id
_entity_poly.type
_entity_poly.pdbx_seq_one_letter_code
_entity_poly.pdbx_strand_id
1 'polypeptide(L)'
;MSLISKSQISDMLKTTQHQLIVLGNGFDLECGLHSRFADFEKARLKIIELSSVAKDTNGESFIQRLRKNGITAWDVILAGDVYRSWSDIESAIQGWMTQLNEDESTPYSVVTDFLNEEDATEMRILHQPNCGVSQWLSEKTEIRVAQFLYCSYFDCRHTGNTMNIWTTAEVAELMLEELHEFERDFAEYLSQEVANNSEYQENALKLLKRIFEILPENYQVDSNHNFSILDFNYTNPFQRVVENSLDNFSVTVVNVHGSLQDENIIFGIDGKEYMTEPDALPFTKTYRLLLLGNEDVSKLVYPESPRTVMGTSTDLIKFYGHSLASSDYSYFQAIFDEIDLYKSNVRLIFLYRPWIKDDGERISEIEARDGMCHKVSQLLTTYGSTMENKDHGKNLMHKLLLEGRLSVRQI
;
A
#
# COMPACT_ATOMS: atom_id res chain seq x y z
N MET A 1 -23.40 -18.70 56.69
CA MET A 1 -22.80 -18.93 55.36
C MET A 1 -23.06 -17.69 54.55
N SER A 2 -22.01 -16.90 54.31
CA SER A 2 -22.14 -15.57 53.70
C SER A 2 -22.64 -15.71 52.27
N LEU A 3 -23.82 -15.16 52.03
CA LEU A 3 -24.29 -14.79 50.70
C LEU A 3 -23.25 -13.85 50.10
N ILE A 4 -22.57 -14.31 49.06
CA ILE A 4 -21.75 -13.49 48.18
C ILE A 4 -22.66 -12.35 47.72
N SER A 5 -22.33 -11.11 48.09
CA SER A 5 -23.16 -9.94 47.81
C SER A 5 -23.15 -9.64 46.31
N LYS A 6 -24.24 -9.04 45.78
CA LYS A 6 -24.30 -8.55 44.39
C LYS A 6 -23.12 -7.62 44.01
N SER A 7 -22.42 -7.03 44.98
CA SER A 7 -21.17 -6.28 44.75
C SER A 7 -19.99 -7.17 44.33
N GLN A 8 -19.88 -8.40 44.85
CA GLN A 8 -18.80 -9.33 44.49
C GLN A 8 -19.01 -10.01 43.13
N ILE A 9 -20.25 -10.06 42.62
CA ILE A 9 -20.55 -10.51 41.24
C ILE A 9 -20.39 -9.35 40.24
N SER A 10 -20.60 -8.10 40.70
CA SER A 10 -20.31 -6.88 39.91
C SER A 10 -18.82 -6.60 39.75
N ASP A 11 -17.97 -7.09 40.66
CA ASP A 11 -16.51 -6.94 40.61
C ASP A 11 -15.81 -8.06 39.83
N MET A 12 -16.54 -9.10 39.38
CA MET A 12 -15.98 -10.25 38.66
C MET A 12 -16.35 -10.30 37.16
N LEU A 13 -16.98 -9.25 36.65
CA LEU A 13 -17.41 -9.14 35.26
C LEU A 13 -17.12 -7.73 34.75
N LYS A 14 -15.93 -7.53 34.16
CA LYS A 14 -15.60 -6.43 33.22
C LYS A 14 -14.15 -6.54 32.74
N THR A 15 -13.91 -7.31 31.69
CA THR A 15 -12.93 -6.94 30.66
C THR A 15 -13.39 -7.49 29.30
N THR A 16 -13.45 -6.64 28.27
CA THR A 16 -13.71 -7.03 26.87
C THR A 16 -12.62 -6.40 26.01
N GLN A 17 -11.38 -6.76 26.34
CA GLN A 17 -10.15 -6.15 25.83
C GLN A 17 -10.11 -6.14 24.30
N HIS A 18 -9.95 -4.96 23.70
CA HIS A 18 -9.96 -4.80 22.24
C HIS A 18 -8.59 -5.17 21.65
N GLN A 19 -8.59 -5.87 20.51
CA GLN A 19 -7.37 -6.19 19.73
C GLN A 19 -7.40 -5.48 18.38
N LEU A 20 -6.31 -4.78 18.02
CA LEU A 20 -6.09 -4.34 16.65
C LEU A 20 -5.20 -5.36 15.92
N ILE A 21 -5.64 -5.81 14.74
CA ILE A 21 -4.85 -6.65 13.84
C ILE A 21 -4.48 -5.80 12.62
N VAL A 22 -3.20 -5.63 12.40
CA VAL A 22 -2.63 -4.97 11.22
C VAL A 22 -2.21 -6.05 10.23
N LEU A 23 -2.83 -6.04 9.05
CA LEU A 23 -2.54 -6.95 7.95
C LEU A 23 -1.86 -6.19 6.81
N GLY A 24 -0.87 -6.80 6.19
CA GLY A 24 -0.33 -6.33 4.91
C GLY A 24 -0.11 -7.50 3.94
N ASN A 25 0.50 -7.22 2.79
CA ASN A 25 0.54 -8.11 1.62
C ASN A 25 1.00 -9.55 1.89
N GLY A 26 1.87 -9.77 2.87
CA GLY A 26 2.27 -11.11 3.28
C GLY A 26 1.11 -11.99 3.78
N PHE A 27 -0.02 -11.41 4.18
CA PHE A 27 -1.23 -12.14 4.53
C PHE A 27 -1.87 -12.80 3.30
N ASP A 28 -2.08 -12.03 2.23
CA ASP A 28 -2.64 -12.53 0.96
C ASP A 28 -1.71 -13.56 0.31
N LEU A 29 -0.41 -13.31 0.34
CA LEU A 29 0.61 -14.24 -0.16
C LEU A 29 0.59 -15.57 0.56
N GLU A 30 0.46 -15.58 1.89
CA GLU A 30 0.36 -16.81 2.67
C GLU A 30 -0.93 -17.58 2.36
N CYS A 31 -1.97 -16.87 1.91
CA CYS A 31 -3.24 -17.45 1.48
C CYS A 31 -3.23 -17.90 0.01
N GLY A 32 -2.08 -17.80 -0.66
CA GLY A 32 -1.83 -18.31 -2.01
C GLY A 32 -2.22 -17.34 -3.12
N LEU A 33 -2.34 -16.04 -2.85
CA LEU A 33 -2.64 -15.03 -3.84
C LEU A 33 -1.35 -14.39 -4.38
N HIS A 34 -1.19 -14.22 -5.69
CA HIS A 34 -0.03 -13.52 -6.27
C HIS A 34 -0.27 -12.01 -6.23
N SER A 35 -0.34 -11.46 -5.02
CA SER A 35 -0.65 -10.04 -4.77
C SER A 35 0.58 -9.14 -4.74
N ARG A 36 1.78 -9.64 -5.04
CA ARG A 36 2.97 -8.75 -5.09
C ARG A 36 2.82 -7.83 -6.29
N PHE A 37 3.27 -6.60 -6.12
CA PHE A 37 3.41 -5.70 -7.26
C PHE A 37 4.32 -6.29 -8.34
N ALA A 38 5.36 -7.05 -7.95
CA ALA A 38 6.24 -7.76 -8.88
C ALA A 38 5.51 -8.84 -9.72
N ASP A 39 4.44 -9.45 -9.19
CA ASP A 39 3.64 -10.43 -9.94
C ASP A 39 2.79 -9.72 -11.00
N PHE A 40 2.15 -8.60 -10.63
CA PHE A 40 1.43 -7.72 -11.55
C PHE A 40 2.35 -7.17 -12.64
N GLU A 41 3.50 -6.63 -12.25
CA GLU A 41 4.54 -6.13 -13.14
C GLU A 41 4.92 -7.16 -14.20
N LYS A 42 5.19 -8.40 -13.79
CA LYS A 42 5.55 -9.48 -14.72
C LYS A 42 4.46 -9.72 -15.76
N ALA A 43 3.19 -9.57 -15.37
CA ALA A 43 2.07 -9.64 -16.31
C ALA A 43 2.08 -8.46 -17.29
N ARG A 44 2.38 -7.24 -16.82
CA ARG A 44 2.49 -6.02 -17.65
C ARG A 44 3.67 -6.06 -18.63
N LEU A 45 4.84 -6.47 -18.17
CA LEU A 45 6.04 -6.67 -19.01
C LEU A 45 5.78 -7.62 -20.17
N LYS A 46 5.06 -8.72 -19.90
CA LYS A 46 4.68 -9.68 -20.94
C LYS A 46 3.79 -9.04 -22.02
N ILE A 47 2.91 -8.10 -21.65
CA ILE A 47 2.09 -7.35 -22.63
C ILE A 47 2.98 -6.48 -23.52
N ILE A 48 3.97 -5.80 -22.94
CA ILE A 48 4.93 -4.96 -23.69
C ILE A 48 5.73 -5.83 -24.67
N GLU A 49 6.27 -6.96 -24.21
CA GLU A 49 7.01 -7.91 -25.05
C GLU A 49 6.15 -8.47 -26.18
N LEU A 50 4.92 -8.92 -25.90
CA LEU A 50 4.02 -9.46 -26.91
C LEU A 50 3.60 -8.40 -27.95
N SER A 51 3.41 -7.15 -27.52
CA SER A 51 3.06 -6.02 -28.40
C SER A 51 4.19 -5.65 -29.37
N SER A 52 5.43 -6.02 -29.04
CA SER A 52 6.62 -5.77 -29.87
C SER A 52 6.74 -6.74 -31.05
N VAL A 53 6.31 -7.98 -30.86
CA VAL A 53 6.41 -9.05 -31.86
C VAL A 53 5.12 -9.27 -32.65
N ALA A 54 4.02 -8.62 -32.22
CA ALA A 54 2.75 -8.67 -32.91
C ALA A 54 2.88 -8.12 -34.34
N LYS A 55 2.44 -8.90 -35.34
CA LYS A 55 2.43 -8.46 -36.73
C LYS A 55 1.47 -7.28 -36.87
N ASP A 56 1.94 -6.21 -37.51
CA ASP A 56 1.08 -5.11 -37.90
C ASP A 56 0.00 -5.60 -38.87
N THR A 57 -1.25 -5.59 -38.41
CA THR A 57 -2.41 -5.97 -39.21
C THR A 57 -3.18 -4.75 -39.75
N ASN A 58 -2.96 -3.55 -39.20
CA ASN A 58 -3.84 -2.39 -39.39
C ASN A 58 -3.13 -1.03 -39.60
N GLY A 59 -1.80 -0.97 -39.63
CA GLY A 59 -1.03 0.28 -39.68
C GLY A 59 -0.90 0.99 -38.32
N GLU A 60 -1.21 0.30 -37.21
CA GLU A 60 -1.14 0.83 -35.84
C GLU A 60 0.33 0.94 -35.40
N SER A 61 0.73 2.07 -34.79
CA SER A 61 2.08 2.22 -34.22
C SER A 61 2.29 1.29 -33.01
N PHE A 62 3.55 1.04 -32.64
CA PHE A 62 3.87 0.23 -31.45
C PHE A 62 3.20 0.79 -30.18
N ILE A 63 3.25 2.11 -29.98
CA ILE A 63 2.63 2.77 -28.82
C ILE A 63 1.10 2.64 -28.83
N GLN A 64 0.47 2.77 -30.00
CA GLN A 64 -0.98 2.57 -30.13
C GLN A 64 -1.38 1.14 -29.74
N ARG A 65 -0.56 0.15 -30.11
CA ARG A 65 -0.76 -1.25 -29.68
C ARG A 65 -0.60 -1.42 -28.17
N LEU A 66 0.42 -0.78 -27.57
CA LEU A 66 0.60 -0.78 -26.12
C LEU A 66 -0.65 -0.23 -25.42
N ARG A 67 -1.11 0.96 -25.82
CA ARG A 67 -2.27 1.61 -25.22
C ARG A 67 -3.54 0.76 -25.34
N LYS A 68 -3.75 0.13 -26.50
CA LYS A 68 -4.90 -0.77 -26.75
C LYS A 68 -4.87 -2.02 -25.87
N ASN A 69 -3.69 -2.43 -25.40
CA ASN A 69 -3.51 -3.55 -24.48
C ASN A 69 -3.43 -3.09 -23.00
N GLY A 70 -3.88 -1.86 -22.69
CA GLY A 70 -3.97 -1.34 -21.32
C GLY A 70 -2.70 -0.68 -20.79
N ILE A 71 -1.58 -0.68 -21.53
CA ILE A 71 -0.35 -0.03 -21.07
C ILE A 71 -0.57 1.47 -20.86
N THR A 72 -0.01 1.99 -19.77
CA THR A 72 -0.08 3.40 -19.34
C THR A 72 1.31 4.03 -19.32
N ALA A 73 1.39 5.34 -19.13
CA ALA A 73 2.66 6.05 -18.93
C ALA A 73 3.45 5.50 -17.73
N TRP A 74 2.79 5.01 -16.67
CA TRP A 74 3.46 4.44 -15.50
C TRP A 74 4.16 3.12 -15.81
N ASP A 75 3.59 2.30 -16.69
CA ASP A 75 4.29 1.12 -17.20
C ASP A 75 5.55 1.51 -17.97
N VAL A 76 5.51 2.59 -18.75
CA VAL A 76 6.67 3.09 -19.51
C VAL A 76 7.77 3.59 -18.58
N ILE A 77 7.39 4.28 -17.50
CA ILE A 77 8.28 4.75 -16.44
C ILE A 77 8.99 3.57 -15.79
N LEU A 78 8.21 2.61 -15.31
CA LEU A 78 8.73 1.42 -14.64
C LEU A 78 9.61 0.62 -15.61
N ALA A 79 9.22 0.50 -16.89
CA ALA A 79 9.96 -0.19 -17.96
C ALA A 79 11.45 0.14 -18.12
N GLY A 80 11.88 1.36 -17.82
CA GLY A 80 13.27 1.77 -18.08
C GLY A 80 14.18 1.84 -16.88
N ASP A 81 13.67 1.61 -15.66
CA ASP A 81 14.53 1.66 -14.49
C ASP A 81 15.12 0.29 -14.19
N VAL A 82 16.30 0.03 -14.75
CA VAL A 82 17.06 -1.22 -14.56
C VAL A 82 17.64 -1.32 -13.13
N TYR A 83 17.64 -0.22 -12.37
CA TYR A 83 18.25 -0.12 -11.04
C TYR A 83 17.24 -0.03 -9.89
N ARG A 84 15.99 0.36 -10.13
CA ARG A 84 14.90 0.21 -9.16
C ARG A 84 14.39 -1.22 -9.17
N SER A 85 14.12 -1.78 -7.97
CA SER A 85 13.15 -2.86 -7.91
C SER A 85 11.82 -2.23 -8.32
N TRP A 86 11.32 -2.59 -9.49
CA TRP A 86 10.04 -2.15 -10.04
C TRP A 86 8.84 -2.34 -9.08
N SER A 87 9.00 -3.11 -8.02
CA SER A 87 8.07 -3.27 -6.90
C SER A 87 7.77 -2.02 -6.07
N ASP A 88 8.26 -0.83 -6.47
CA ASP A 88 8.09 0.42 -5.74
C ASP A 88 7.55 1.55 -6.64
N ILE A 89 6.29 1.37 -7.06
CA ILE A 89 5.51 2.40 -7.77
C ILE A 89 5.45 3.72 -6.98
N GLU A 90 5.48 3.69 -5.66
CA GLU A 90 5.42 4.88 -4.81
C GLU A 90 6.70 5.70 -4.94
N SER A 91 7.87 5.07 -4.92
CA SER A 91 9.13 5.74 -5.24
C SER A 91 9.19 6.22 -6.70
N ALA A 92 8.54 5.52 -7.64
CA ALA A 92 8.39 6.00 -9.01
C ALA A 92 7.57 7.30 -9.06
N ILE A 93 6.41 7.33 -8.41
CA ILE A 93 5.56 8.53 -8.30
C ILE A 93 6.33 9.66 -7.61
N GLN A 94 6.99 9.41 -6.48
CA GLN A 94 7.75 10.43 -5.77
C GLN A 94 8.87 10.99 -6.65
N GLY A 95 9.68 10.11 -7.26
CA GLY A 95 10.76 10.53 -8.13
C GLY A 95 10.29 11.36 -9.32
N TRP A 96 9.17 10.98 -9.92
CA TRP A 96 8.63 11.68 -11.07
C TRP A 96 8.01 13.03 -10.72
N MET A 97 7.26 13.10 -9.62
CA MET A 97 6.49 14.29 -9.28
C MET A 97 7.27 15.31 -8.46
N THR A 98 8.35 14.91 -7.76
CA THR A 98 8.98 15.78 -6.74
C THR A 98 10.50 15.88 -6.83
N GLN A 99 11.20 14.91 -7.41
CA GLN A 99 12.67 14.96 -7.48
C GLN A 99 13.13 15.84 -8.65
N LEU A 100 13.98 16.82 -8.33
CA LEU A 100 14.61 17.68 -9.32
C LEU A 100 15.84 16.99 -9.91
N ASN A 101 16.01 17.11 -11.22
CA ASN A 101 17.23 16.73 -11.92
C ASN A 101 18.34 17.80 -11.76
N GLU A 102 19.49 17.59 -12.41
CA GLU A 102 20.62 18.54 -12.38
C GLU A 102 20.26 19.94 -12.88
N ASP A 103 19.25 20.06 -13.74
CA ASP A 103 18.73 21.30 -14.32
C ASP A 103 17.57 21.89 -13.51
N GLU A 104 17.44 21.52 -12.23
CA GLU A 104 16.37 21.96 -11.31
C GLU A 104 14.94 21.73 -11.84
N SER A 105 14.77 20.71 -12.68
CA SER A 105 13.51 20.37 -13.34
C SER A 105 13.02 18.99 -12.91
N THR A 106 11.71 18.84 -12.75
CA THR A 106 11.08 17.53 -12.49
C THR A 106 10.97 16.69 -13.77
N PRO A 107 10.96 15.35 -13.71
CA PRO A 107 10.79 14.51 -14.90
C PRO A 107 9.56 14.84 -15.75
N TYR A 108 8.40 15.12 -15.14
CA TYR A 108 7.18 15.46 -15.90
C TYR A 108 7.22 16.88 -16.52
N SER A 109 7.97 17.82 -15.93
CA SER A 109 8.20 19.12 -16.58
C SER A 109 9.10 18.98 -17.81
N VAL A 110 10.13 18.12 -17.74
CA VAL A 110 10.95 17.77 -18.91
C VAL A 110 10.13 17.11 -20.02
N VAL A 111 9.17 16.24 -19.66
CA VAL A 111 8.19 15.70 -20.62
C VAL A 111 7.38 16.80 -21.30
N THR A 112 7.01 17.85 -20.56
CA THR A 112 6.28 19.00 -21.10
C THR A 112 7.11 19.72 -22.17
N ASP A 113 8.40 19.91 -21.93
CA ASP A 113 9.31 20.52 -22.90
C ASP A 113 9.38 19.68 -24.18
N PHE A 114 9.59 18.37 -24.05
CA PHE A 114 9.62 17.44 -25.19
C PHE A 114 8.31 17.44 -26.00
N LEU A 115 7.15 17.51 -25.33
CA LEU A 115 5.85 17.56 -26.00
C LEU A 115 5.64 18.86 -26.81
N ASN A 116 6.36 19.93 -26.47
CA ASN A 116 6.27 21.24 -27.11
C ASN A 116 7.35 21.51 -28.16
N GLU A 117 8.36 20.65 -28.29
CA GLU A 117 9.41 20.82 -29.30
C GLU A 117 8.83 20.74 -30.74
N GLU A 118 9.16 21.75 -31.57
CA GLU A 118 8.67 21.87 -32.96
C GLU A 118 9.09 20.68 -33.84
N ASP A 119 10.16 19.97 -33.46
CA ASP A 119 10.68 18.79 -34.17
C ASP A 119 10.04 17.47 -33.71
N ALA A 120 8.73 17.52 -33.39
CA ALA A 120 7.85 16.36 -33.23
C ALA A 120 7.87 15.38 -34.44
N THR A 121 8.59 15.73 -35.51
CA THR A 121 9.02 14.82 -36.58
C THR A 121 9.82 13.63 -36.05
N GLU A 122 10.72 13.79 -35.06
CA GLU A 122 11.43 12.65 -34.42
C GLU A 122 10.51 11.85 -33.49
N MET A 123 9.60 12.51 -32.75
CA MET A 123 8.53 11.84 -31.99
C MET A 123 7.62 10.99 -32.90
N ARG A 124 7.38 11.46 -34.13
CA ARG A 124 6.65 10.73 -35.19
C ARG A 124 7.45 9.59 -35.82
N ILE A 125 8.78 9.56 -35.73
CA ILE A 125 9.61 8.49 -36.32
C ILE A 125 9.38 7.14 -35.61
N LEU A 126 8.77 7.12 -34.42
CA LEU A 126 8.30 5.89 -33.77
C LEU A 126 6.90 5.42 -34.21
N HIS A 127 6.30 6.07 -35.22
CA HIS A 127 5.23 5.46 -36.01
C HIS A 127 5.70 4.26 -36.85
N GLN A 128 6.99 3.89 -36.83
CA GLN A 128 7.45 2.70 -37.53
C GLN A 128 6.89 1.43 -36.88
N PRO A 129 6.16 0.57 -37.63
CA PRO A 129 5.51 -0.63 -37.08
C PRO A 129 6.47 -1.61 -36.38
N ASN A 130 7.77 -1.53 -36.73
CA ASN A 130 8.84 -2.46 -36.37
C ASN A 130 9.92 -1.86 -35.47
N CYS A 131 9.65 -0.78 -34.72
CA CYS A 131 10.63 -0.32 -33.73
C CYS A 131 10.90 -1.44 -32.72
N GLY A 132 12.17 -1.83 -32.57
CA GLY A 132 12.56 -2.87 -31.62
C GLY A 132 12.43 -2.36 -30.20
N VAL A 133 11.72 -3.09 -29.33
CA VAL A 133 11.55 -2.72 -27.91
C VAL A 133 12.88 -2.44 -27.22
N SER A 134 13.95 -3.15 -27.56
CA SER A 134 15.29 -2.90 -27.01
C SER A 134 15.85 -1.53 -27.40
N GLN A 135 15.56 -1.04 -28.61
CA GLN A 135 15.96 0.30 -29.04
C GLN A 135 15.13 1.35 -28.30
N TRP A 136 13.81 1.17 -28.24
CA TRP A 136 12.93 2.09 -27.52
C TRP A 136 13.30 2.19 -26.03
N LEU A 137 13.51 1.05 -25.34
CA LEU A 137 13.92 1.02 -23.92
C LEU A 137 15.30 1.64 -23.66
N SER A 138 16.14 1.82 -24.68
CA SER A 138 17.46 2.46 -24.53
C SER A 138 17.40 3.98 -24.50
N GLU A 139 16.26 4.58 -24.85
CA GLU A 139 16.05 6.02 -24.80
C GLU A 139 15.81 6.51 -23.35
N LYS A 140 16.04 7.81 -23.12
CA LYS A 140 15.73 8.44 -21.82
C LYS A 140 14.25 8.24 -21.49
N THR A 141 13.94 7.93 -20.23
CA THR A 141 12.56 7.63 -19.80
C THR A 141 11.60 8.79 -20.06
N GLU A 142 12.04 10.04 -19.88
CA GLU A 142 11.26 11.25 -20.17
C GLU A 142 10.86 11.31 -21.65
N ILE A 143 11.78 10.97 -22.56
CA ILE A 143 11.51 10.91 -24.00
C ILE A 143 10.48 9.81 -24.28
N ARG A 144 10.64 8.62 -23.71
CA ARG A 144 9.70 7.49 -23.90
C ARG A 144 8.30 7.83 -23.41
N VAL A 145 8.18 8.50 -22.26
CA VAL A 145 6.90 8.95 -21.72
C VAL A 145 6.29 10.04 -22.59
N ALA A 146 7.08 11.02 -23.05
CA ALA A 146 6.58 12.07 -23.93
C ALA A 146 6.06 11.49 -25.27
N GLN A 147 6.78 10.54 -25.86
CA GLN A 147 6.32 9.80 -27.05
C GLN A 147 5.03 9.02 -26.78
N PHE A 148 4.95 8.38 -25.61
CA PHE A 148 3.78 7.60 -25.20
C PHE A 148 2.54 8.48 -25.06
N LEU A 149 2.66 9.59 -24.34
CA LEU A 149 1.57 10.56 -24.15
C LEU A 149 1.19 11.21 -25.47
N TYR A 150 2.17 11.61 -26.29
CA TYR A 150 1.92 12.16 -27.62
C TYR A 150 1.07 11.19 -28.44
N CYS A 151 1.52 9.95 -28.66
CA CYS A 151 0.78 8.98 -29.48
C CYS A 151 -0.59 8.58 -28.89
N SER A 152 -0.75 8.62 -27.57
CA SER A 152 -2.01 8.25 -26.90
C SER A 152 -3.05 9.37 -26.96
N TYR A 153 -2.62 10.63 -26.95
CA TYR A 153 -3.50 11.80 -26.82
C TYR A 153 -3.41 12.80 -28.00
N PHE A 154 -2.64 12.47 -29.04
CA PHE A 154 -2.39 13.33 -30.20
C PHE A 154 -3.66 13.87 -30.85
N ASP A 155 -4.61 12.97 -31.13
CA ASP A 155 -5.84 13.29 -31.85
C ASP A 155 -6.80 14.17 -31.03
N CYS A 156 -6.67 14.17 -29.70
CA CYS A 156 -7.52 14.95 -28.79
C CYS A 156 -7.25 16.46 -28.84
N ARG A 157 -6.09 16.89 -29.36
CA ARG A 157 -5.70 18.31 -29.42
C ARG A 157 -5.52 18.90 -30.82
N HIS A 158 -5.66 18.09 -31.86
CA HIS A 158 -5.71 18.57 -33.23
C HIS A 158 -7.12 18.99 -33.65
N THR A 159 -7.55 20.15 -33.13
CA THR A 159 -8.73 20.87 -33.65
C THR A 159 -8.29 22.03 -34.54
N GLY A 160 -8.16 21.78 -35.85
CA GLY A 160 -7.77 22.80 -36.84
C GLY A 160 -6.26 22.88 -37.10
N ASN A 161 -5.76 24.09 -37.43
CA ASN A 161 -4.38 24.35 -37.88
C ASN A 161 -3.41 24.86 -36.78
N THR A 162 -3.82 24.88 -35.51
CA THR A 162 -3.00 25.39 -34.40
C THR A 162 -2.79 24.30 -33.35
N MET A 163 -1.53 23.99 -33.06
CA MET A 163 -1.13 23.09 -31.98
C MET A 163 -1.14 23.88 -30.67
N ASN A 164 -1.93 23.44 -29.68
CA ASN A 164 -1.91 24.05 -28.36
C ASN A 164 -0.63 23.60 -27.62
N ILE A 165 0.05 24.56 -26.99
CA ILE A 165 1.24 24.32 -26.16
C ILE A 165 0.79 23.59 -24.89
N TRP A 166 1.49 22.51 -24.54
CA TRP A 166 1.32 21.80 -23.28
C TRP A 166 1.88 22.62 -22.12
N THR A 167 1.08 22.78 -21.08
CA THR A 167 1.56 23.32 -19.80
C THR A 167 1.96 22.19 -18.86
N THR A 168 2.87 22.47 -17.93
CA THR A 168 3.32 21.49 -16.94
C THR A 168 2.17 20.96 -16.07
N ALA A 169 1.20 21.82 -15.73
CA ALA A 169 0.00 21.43 -15.00
C ALA A 169 -0.89 20.44 -15.79
N GLU A 170 -1.04 20.63 -17.10
CA GLU A 170 -1.80 19.70 -17.94
C GLU A 170 -1.10 18.35 -18.07
N VAL A 171 0.23 18.34 -18.13
CA VAL A 171 1.01 17.08 -18.14
C VAL A 171 0.88 16.38 -16.79
N ALA A 172 0.90 17.11 -15.67
CA ALA A 172 0.65 16.54 -14.35
C ALA A 172 -0.76 15.92 -14.24
N GLU A 173 -1.78 16.60 -14.76
CA GLU A 173 -3.16 16.08 -14.81
C GLU A 173 -3.25 14.80 -15.65
N LEU A 174 -2.61 14.77 -16.83
CA LEU A 174 -2.53 13.55 -17.65
C LEU A 174 -1.81 12.41 -16.92
N MET A 175 -0.70 12.69 -16.23
CA MET A 175 0.01 11.68 -15.45
C MET A 175 -0.87 11.08 -14.34
N LEU A 176 -1.77 11.88 -13.76
CA LEU A 176 -2.75 11.41 -12.79
C LEU A 176 -3.83 10.54 -13.44
N GLU A 177 -4.33 10.92 -14.61
CA GLU A 177 -5.26 10.09 -15.40
C GLU A 177 -4.64 8.73 -15.75
N GLU A 178 -3.37 8.73 -16.18
CA GLU A 178 -2.61 7.51 -16.44
C GLU A 178 -2.42 6.66 -15.18
N LEU A 179 -2.29 7.28 -14.00
CA LEU A 179 -2.21 6.54 -12.73
C LEU A 179 -3.54 5.85 -12.41
N HIS A 180 -4.65 6.54 -12.63
CA HIS A 180 -5.98 5.96 -12.42
C HIS A 180 -6.26 4.77 -13.35
N GLU A 181 -5.80 4.80 -14.61
CA GLU A 181 -5.87 3.64 -15.50
C GLU A 181 -5.00 2.49 -14.98
N PHE A 182 -3.78 2.79 -14.52
CA PHE A 182 -2.87 1.78 -13.99
C PHE A 182 -3.43 1.08 -12.74
N GLU A 183 -4.11 1.83 -11.87
CA GLU A 183 -4.83 1.29 -10.71
C GLU A 183 -6.01 0.40 -11.10
N ARG A 184 -6.76 0.75 -12.15
CA ARG A 184 -7.84 -0.10 -12.69
C ARG A 184 -7.30 -1.42 -13.19
N ASP A 185 -6.20 -1.40 -13.94
CA ASP A 185 -5.56 -2.61 -14.45
C ASP A 185 -5.04 -3.49 -13.31
N PHE A 186 -4.49 -2.89 -12.24
CA PHE A 186 -4.08 -3.61 -11.04
C PHE A 186 -5.27 -4.22 -10.31
N ALA A 187 -6.39 -3.49 -10.20
CA ALA A 187 -7.62 -3.98 -9.61
C ALA A 187 -8.18 -5.17 -10.39
N GLU A 188 -8.17 -5.11 -11.72
CA GLU A 188 -8.60 -6.22 -12.57
C GLU A 188 -7.69 -7.45 -12.38
N TYR A 189 -6.37 -7.25 -12.37
CA TYR A 189 -5.40 -8.31 -12.11
C TYR A 189 -5.66 -9.03 -10.77
N LEU A 190 -5.76 -8.27 -9.67
CA LEU A 190 -6.04 -8.85 -8.35
C LEU A 190 -7.41 -9.53 -8.30
N SER A 191 -8.43 -8.96 -8.98
CA SER A 191 -9.75 -9.58 -9.07
C SER A 191 -9.69 -10.96 -9.74
N GLN A 192 -8.88 -11.11 -10.78
CA GLN A 192 -8.65 -12.40 -11.43
C GLN A 192 -7.89 -13.38 -10.52
N GLU A 193 -6.87 -12.91 -9.79
CA GLU A 193 -6.16 -13.73 -8.80
C GLU A 193 -7.10 -14.26 -7.70
N VAL A 194 -7.97 -13.41 -7.16
CA VAL A 194 -9.01 -13.81 -6.19
C VAL A 194 -9.98 -14.83 -6.82
N ALA A 195 -10.48 -14.56 -8.04
CA ALA A 195 -11.46 -15.41 -8.70
C ALA A 195 -10.89 -16.81 -9.05
N ASN A 196 -9.60 -16.88 -9.37
CA ASN A 196 -8.92 -18.13 -9.74
C ASN A 196 -8.48 -18.96 -8.52
N ASN A 197 -8.52 -18.41 -7.30
CA ASN A 197 -8.14 -19.11 -6.09
C ASN A 197 -9.37 -19.40 -5.19
N SER A 198 -10.01 -20.56 -5.41
CA SER A 198 -11.19 -20.97 -4.65
C SER A 198 -10.93 -21.22 -3.15
N GLU A 199 -9.68 -21.43 -2.74
CA GLU A 199 -9.30 -21.71 -1.35
C GLU A 199 -8.89 -20.44 -0.58
N TYR A 200 -8.64 -19.33 -1.28
CA TYR A 200 -8.13 -18.09 -0.71
C TYR A 200 -8.95 -17.62 0.49
N GLN A 201 -10.28 -17.54 0.36
CA GLN A 201 -11.15 -17.08 1.44
C GLN A 201 -11.07 -17.98 2.68
N GLU A 202 -11.09 -19.32 2.49
CA GLU A 202 -11.01 -20.26 3.61
C GLU A 202 -9.65 -20.18 4.31
N ASN A 203 -8.57 -20.05 3.54
CA ASN A 203 -7.21 -19.92 4.06
C ASN A 203 -7.02 -18.61 4.83
N ALA A 204 -7.55 -17.50 4.30
CA ALA A 204 -7.55 -16.20 4.98
C ALA A 204 -8.26 -16.27 6.34
N LEU A 205 -9.44 -16.89 6.41
CA LEU A 205 -10.18 -17.03 7.67
C LEU A 205 -9.45 -17.91 8.69
N LYS A 206 -8.85 -19.02 8.24
CA LYS A 206 -8.02 -19.88 9.11
C LYS A 206 -6.81 -19.13 9.64
N LEU A 207 -6.14 -18.35 8.79
CA LEU A 207 -4.95 -17.58 9.16
C LEU A 207 -5.30 -16.45 10.12
N LEU A 208 -6.37 -15.68 9.84
CA LEU A 208 -6.87 -14.63 10.72
C LEU A 208 -7.23 -15.19 12.11
N LYS A 209 -7.94 -16.32 12.15
CA LYS A 209 -8.27 -17.00 13.42
C LYS A 209 -7.01 -17.38 14.20
N ARG A 210 -5.99 -17.90 13.51
CA ARG A 210 -4.72 -18.25 14.15
C ARG A 210 -3.99 -17.02 14.70
N ILE A 211 -3.96 -15.92 13.96
CA ILE A 211 -3.39 -14.63 14.41
C ILE A 211 -4.14 -14.15 15.66
N PHE A 212 -5.47 -14.21 15.64
CA PHE A 212 -6.33 -13.81 16.74
C PHE A 212 -6.09 -14.63 18.02
N GLU A 213 -5.87 -15.94 17.90
CA GLU A 213 -5.61 -16.85 19.03
C GLU A 213 -4.21 -16.68 19.67
N ILE A 214 -3.26 -16.02 19.01
CA ILE A 214 -1.93 -15.76 19.59
C ILE A 214 -2.03 -14.67 20.66
N LEU A 215 -1.82 -15.05 21.92
CA LEU A 215 -1.89 -14.13 23.05
C LEU A 215 -0.56 -14.08 23.84
N PRO A 216 -0.26 -12.97 24.53
CA PRO A 216 0.84 -12.91 25.49
C PRO A 216 0.73 -14.00 26.57
N GLU A 217 1.85 -14.34 27.21
CA GLU A 217 1.81 -15.24 28.37
C GLU A 217 1.00 -14.60 29.50
N ASN A 218 0.19 -15.40 30.20
CA ASN A 218 -0.72 -14.97 31.28
C ASN A 218 -1.80 -13.96 30.85
N TYR A 219 -2.16 -13.89 29.57
CA TYR A 219 -3.29 -13.09 29.09
C TYR A 219 -4.61 -13.76 29.50
N GLN A 220 -5.48 -13.03 30.21
CA GLN A 220 -6.80 -13.54 30.58
C GLN A 220 -7.79 -13.33 29.43
N VAL A 221 -8.50 -14.39 29.08
CA VAL A 221 -9.41 -14.45 27.93
C VAL A 221 -10.84 -14.39 28.46
N ASP A 222 -11.54 -13.29 28.20
CA ASP A 222 -12.94 -13.09 28.59
C ASP A 222 -13.91 -13.37 27.43
N SER A 223 -15.21 -13.51 27.73
CA SER A 223 -16.21 -14.10 26.82
C SER A 223 -16.66 -13.21 25.65
N ASN A 224 -16.24 -11.94 25.60
CA ASN A 224 -16.56 -10.98 24.54
C ASN A 224 -15.28 -10.36 24.00
N HIS A 225 -14.89 -10.74 22.78
CA HIS A 225 -13.73 -10.17 22.12
C HIS A 225 -14.18 -9.26 20.99
N ASN A 226 -13.83 -7.99 21.09
CA ASN A 226 -13.91 -7.07 19.97
C ASN A 226 -12.53 -6.96 19.35
N PHE A 227 -12.47 -6.99 18.03
CA PHE A 227 -11.22 -6.71 17.33
C PHE A 227 -11.49 -5.85 16.10
N SER A 228 -10.49 -5.06 15.74
CA SER A 228 -10.48 -4.28 14.52
C SER A 228 -9.35 -4.77 13.64
N ILE A 229 -9.54 -4.66 12.33
CA ILE A 229 -8.55 -4.95 11.32
C ILE A 229 -8.18 -3.64 10.64
N LEU A 230 -6.91 -3.30 10.65
CA LEU A 230 -6.33 -2.33 9.75
C LEU A 230 -5.67 -3.08 8.62
N ASP A 231 -6.27 -3.04 7.44
CA ASP A 231 -5.86 -3.82 6.29
C ASP A 231 -5.16 -2.94 5.25
N PHE A 232 -3.90 -3.25 4.98
CA PHE A 232 -3.12 -2.64 3.91
C PHE A 232 -3.22 -3.44 2.61
N ASN A 233 -3.95 -4.56 2.60
CA ASN A 233 -4.27 -5.28 1.38
C ASN A 233 -5.42 -4.58 0.64
N TYR A 234 -5.43 -4.77 -0.68
CA TYR A 234 -6.48 -4.30 -1.57
C TYR A 234 -7.67 -5.28 -1.63
N THR A 235 -7.47 -6.52 -1.16
CA THR A 235 -8.50 -7.54 -1.10
C THR A 235 -9.25 -7.47 0.24
N ASN A 236 -10.44 -8.08 0.32
CA ASN A 236 -11.18 -8.19 1.57
C ASN A 236 -11.91 -9.55 1.65
N PRO A 237 -11.21 -10.62 2.08
CA PRO A 237 -11.82 -11.95 2.19
C PRO A 237 -12.85 -12.04 3.33
N PHE A 238 -12.90 -11.03 4.20
CA PHE A 238 -13.68 -11.03 5.43
C PHE A 238 -15.07 -10.45 5.27
N GLN A 239 -15.35 -9.65 4.24
CA GLN A 239 -16.61 -8.92 4.06
C GLN A 239 -17.86 -9.78 4.30
N ARG A 240 -18.00 -10.90 3.57
CA ARG A 240 -19.14 -11.82 3.71
C ARG A 240 -19.19 -12.51 5.08
N VAL A 241 -18.07 -12.62 5.76
CA VAL A 241 -17.99 -13.24 7.09
C VAL A 241 -18.37 -12.23 8.15
N VAL A 242 -17.92 -10.97 8.07
CA VAL A 242 -18.35 -9.88 8.96
C VAL A 242 -19.86 -9.65 8.83
N GLU A 243 -20.43 -9.76 7.62
CA GLU A 243 -21.87 -9.65 7.39
C GLU A 243 -22.69 -10.82 7.95
N ASN A 244 -22.11 -12.04 8.04
CA ASN A 244 -22.83 -13.27 8.41
C ASN A 244 -22.42 -13.88 9.77
N SER A 245 -21.41 -13.34 10.47
CA SER A 245 -20.86 -13.95 11.68
C SER A 245 -21.33 -13.30 12.97
N LEU A 246 -22.33 -13.97 13.55
CA LEU A 246 -22.41 -14.42 14.95
C LEU A 246 -22.36 -13.35 16.05
N ASP A 247 -23.57 -13.01 16.53
CA ASP A 247 -24.06 -12.46 17.82
C ASP A 247 -23.13 -11.95 18.94
N ASN A 248 -21.82 -12.24 18.95
CA ASN A 248 -20.84 -11.89 20.00
C ASN A 248 -19.53 -11.21 19.50
N PHE A 249 -19.33 -11.00 18.19
CA PHE A 249 -18.13 -10.33 17.66
C PHE A 249 -18.50 -9.09 16.84
N SER A 250 -18.00 -7.92 17.23
CA SER A 250 -17.99 -6.74 16.36
C SER A 250 -16.61 -6.62 15.69
N VAL A 251 -16.58 -6.67 14.36
CA VAL A 251 -15.35 -6.49 13.56
C VAL A 251 -15.45 -5.19 12.79
N THR A 252 -14.48 -4.29 13.00
CA THR A 252 -14.29 -3.09 12.17
C THR A 252 -13.11 -3.36 11.25
N VAL A 253 -13.29 -3.24 9.94
CA VAL A 253 -12.20 -3.34 8.95
C VAL A 253 -12.03 -1.97 8.32
N VAL A 254 -10.79 -1.48 8.23
CA VAL A 254 -10.45 -0.26 7.49
C VAL A 254 -9.36 -0.59 6.49
N ASN A 255 -9.63 -0.29 5.21
CA ASN A 255 -8.71 -0.51 4.10
C ASN A 255 -7.91 0.77 3.80
N VAL A 256 -6.59 0.71 3.99
CA VAL A 256 -5.72 1.90 3.93
C VAL A 256 -5.52 2.43 2.50
N HIS A 257 -5.45 1.52 1.53
CA HIS A 257 -5.18 1.84 0.13
C HIS A 257 -6.42 1.67 -0.76
N GLY A 258 -7.60 1.71 -0.16
CA GLY A 258 -8.83 1.30 -0.83
C GLY A 258 -8.98 -0.21 -0.94
N SER A 259 -10.07 -0.65 -1.56
CA SER A 259 -10.43 -2.05 -1.72
C SER A 259 -10.88 -2.33 -3.15
N LEU A 260 -10.75 -3.59 -3.57
CA LEU A 260 -11.32 -4.07 -4.84
C LEU A 260 -12.84 -3.89 -4.89
N GLN A 261 -13.51 -4.00 -3.74
CA GLN A 261 -14.96 -3.97 -3.66
C GLN A 261 -15.53 -2.56 -3.81
N ASP A 262 -14.81 -1.57 -3.32
CA ASP A 262 -15.19 -0.16 -3.42
C ASP A 262 -14.62 0.51 -4.69
N GLU A 263 -13.90 -0.26 -5.53
CA GLU A 263 -13.28 0.18 -6.78
C GLU A 263 -12.41 1.44 -6.62
N ASN A 264 -11.73 1.55 -5.47
CA ASN A 264 -11.06 2.78 -5.04
C ASN A 264 -9.59 2.55 -4.63
N ILE A 265 -8.92 1.60 -5.27
CA ILE A 265 -7.48 1.36 -5.10
C ILE A 265 -6.71 2.68 -5.29
N ILE A 266 -5.82 2.99 -4.35
CA ILE A 266 -4.96 4.17 -4.38
C ILE A 266 -3.50 3.76 -4.30
N PHE A 267 -2.76 4.07 -5.36
CA PHE A 267 -1.31 4.26 -5.33
C PHE A 267 -1.00 5.74 -5.08
N GLY A 268 0.05 5.98 -4.29
CA GLY A 268 0.45 7.34 -4.00
C GLY A 268 1.55 7.44 -2.97
N ILE A 269 2.09 8.65 -2.86
CA ILE A 269 3.16 8.98 -1.91
C ILE A 269 2.58 9.44 -0.57
N ASP A 270 3.40 9.43 0.48
CA ASP A 270 3.03 10.01 1.77
C ASP A 270 2.78 11.52 1.61
N GLY A 271 1.69 12.02 2.17
CA GLY A 271 1.28 13.43 2.04
C GLY A 271 2.15 14.39 2.85
N LYS A 272 2.88 13.91 3.86
CA LYS A 272 3.53 14.75 4.87
C LYS A 272 4.34 15.94 4.34
N GLU A 273 5.08 15.76 3.24
CA GLU A 273 5.97 16.79 2.67
C GLU A 273 5.38 17.51 1.46
N TYR A 274 4.24 17.05 0.92
CA TYR A 274 3.75 17.46 -0.39
C TYR A 274 2.33 18.06 -0.37
N MET A 275 1.76 18.33 0.80
CA MET A 275 0.41 18.92 0.92
C MET A 275 0.27 20.34 0.33
N THR A 276 1.38 21.04 0.09
CA THR A 276 1.39 22.41 -0.45
C THR A 276 1.79 22.50 -1.91
N GLU A 277 2.23 21.40 -2.52
CA GLU A 277 2.75 21.35 -3.89
C GLU A 277 1.60 21.05 -4.87
N PRO A 278 1.13 22.01 -5.70
CA PRO A 278 -0.10 21.84 -6.46
C PRO A 278 -0.10 20.65 -7.41
N ASP A 279 1.03 20.38 -8.06
CA ASP A 279 1.15 19.32 -9.07
C ASP A 279 1.40 17.94 -8.44
N ALA A 280 2.00 17.88 -7.24
CA ALA A 280 2.26 16.63 -6.52
C ALA A 280 1.15 16.24 -5.54
N LEU A 281 0.38 17.22 -5.04
CA LEU A 281 -0.71 17.04 -4.07
C LEU A 281 -1.71 15.95 -4.52
N PRO A 282 -2.19 15.92 -5.79
CA PRO A 282 -3.11 14.89 -6.26
C PRO A 282 -2.57 13.46 -6.20
N PHE A 283 -1.25 13.28 -6.16
CA PHE A 283 -0.57 11.99 -6.08
C PHE A 283 -0.33 11.51 -4.64
N THR A 284 -0.71 12.30 -3.64
CA THR A 284 -0.57 11.92 -2.23
C THR A 284 -1.75 11.06 -1.78
N LYS A 285 -1.47 9.98 -1.03
CA LYS A 285 -2.52 9.13 -0.44
C LYS A 285 -3.48 9.95 0.43
N THR A 286 -2.94 10.88 1.23
CA THR A 286 -3.73 11.73 2.14
C THR A 286 -4.75 12.59 1.40
N TYR A 287 -4.37 13.23 0.30
CA TYR A 287 -5.29 14.05 -0.49
C TYR A 287 -6.38 13.19 -1.16
N ARG A 288 -6.00 12.02 -1.70
CA ARG A 288 -6.96 11.13 -2.37
C ARG A 288 -7.96 10.51 -1.39
N LEU A 289 -7.53 10.15 -0.19
CA LEU A 289 -8.42 9.69 0.89
C LEU A 289 -9.39 10.79 1.34
N LEU A 290 -8.92 12.05 1.41
CA LEU A 290 -9.78 13.19 1.72
C LEU A 290 -10.93 13.34 0.69
N LEU A 291 -10.67 13.04 -0.59
CA LEU A 291 -11.69 13.09 -1.66
C LEU A 291 -12.71 11.96 -1.55
N LEU A 292 -12.29 10.75 -1.17
CA LEU A 292 -13.18 9.59 -1.02
C LEU A 292 -14.09 9.67 0.22
N GLY A 293 -13.75 10.53 1.18
CA GLY A 293 -14.41 10.61 2.47
C GLY A 293 -13.77 9.62 3.44
N ASN A 294 -13.14 10.16 4.49
CA ASN A 294 -12.35 9.34 5.41
C ASN A 294 -13.21 8.27 6.11
N GLU A 295 -12.76 7.02 6.06
CA GLU A 295 -13.15 6.07 7.09
C GLU A 295 -12.62 6.54 8.43
N ASP A 296 -13.48 6.50 9.44
CA ASP A 296 -13.17 6.98 10.78
C ASP A 296 -12.22 5.99 11.48
N VAL A 297 -10.92 6.14 11.22
CA VAL A 297 -9.82 5.38 11.82
C VAL A 297 -9.81 5.47 13.35
N SER A 298 -10.49 6.46 13.96
CA SER A 298 -10.65 6.50 15.42
C SER A 298 -11.46 5.31 15.96
N LYS A 299 -12.19 4.58 15.10
CA LYS A 299 -12.88 3.33 15.46
C LYS A 299 -11.95 2.11 15.52
N LEU A 300 -10.71 2.22 15.06
CA LEU A 300 -9.74 1.11 15.06
C LEU A 300 -9.03 0.95 16.39
N VAL A 301 -8.89 2.02 17.16
CA VAL A 301 -8.22 1.99 18.46
C VAL A 301 -9.00 2.76 19.50
N TYR A 302 -8.99 2.24 20.72
CA TYR A 302 -9.73 2.80 21.83
C TYR A 302 -8.74 3.19 22.92
N PRO A 303 -8.40 4.48 23.07
CA PRO A 303 -7.46 4.91 24.10
C PRO A 303 -8.01 4.69 25.52
N GLU A 304 -7.10 4.44 26.46
CA GLU A 304 -7.45 4.48 27.88
C GLU A 304 -7.88 5.90 28.26
N SER A 305 -9.13 6.08 28.69
CA SER A 305 -9.63 7.35 29.22
C SER A 305 -10.44 7.11 30.48
N PRO A 306 -10.44 8.06 31.44
CA PRO A 306 -11.24 7.96 32.66
C PRO A 306 -12.76 7.88 32.40
N ARG A 307 -13.20 8.18 31.17
CA ARG A 307 -14.59 8.02 30.72
C ARG A 307 -14.84 6.75 29.89
N THR A 308 -13.78 6.08 29.44
CA THR A 308 -13.87 4.82 28.72
C THR A 308 -14.43 3.77 29.66
N VAL A 309 -15.42 3.00 29.21
CA VAL A 309 -15.96 1.89 30.00
C VAL A 309 -14.79 0.92 30.26
N MET A 310 -14.56 0.54 31.53
CA MET A 310 -13.49 -0.42 31.86
C MET A 310 -13.57 -1.64 30.93
N GLY A 311 -12.45 -1.94 30.27
CA GLY A 311 -12.33 -3.07 29.39
C GLY A 311 -12.80 -2.85 27.96
N THR A 312 -12.84 -1.61 27.44
CA THR A 312 -13.02 -1.36 26.00
C THR A 312 -11.80 -0.72 25.34
N SER A 313 -10.69 -0.54 26.06
CA SER A 313 -9.43 -0.02 25.52
C SER A 313 -8.75 -1.03 24.60
N THR A 314 -7.96 -0.53 23.65
CA THR A 314 -7.05 -1.38 22.87
C THR A 314 -5.94 -1.86 23.76
N ASP A 315 -5.81 -3.18 23.91
CA ASP A 315 -4.82 -3.79 24.79
C ASP A 315 -3.72 -4.50 24.00
N LEU A 316 -4.01 -4.90 22.76
CA LEU A 316 -3.11 -5.68 21.93
C LEU A 316 -3.14 -5.19 20.48
N ILE A 317 -1.97 -4.94 19.90
CA ILE A 317 -1.80 -4.70 18.47
C ILE A 317 -0.94 -5.82 17.90
N LYS A 318 -1.46 -6.52 16.89
CA LYS A 318 -0.76 -7.60 16.20
C LYS A 318 -0.46 -7.18 14.77
N PHE A 319 0.75 -7.44 14.30
CA PHE A 319 1.16 -7.15 12.93
C PHE A 319 1.47 -8.47 12.22
N TYR A 320 0.93 -8.66 11.02
CA TYR A 320 1.27 -9.80 10.20
C TYR A 320 1.28 -9.44 8.71
N GLY A 321 2.26 -9.96 7.98
CA GLY A 321 2.38 -9.77 6.53
C GLY A 321 2.72 -8.36 6.08
N HIS A 322 2.80 -7.38 6.98
CA HIS A 322 3.15 -6.01 6.64
C HIS A 322 4.67 -5.82 6.44
N SER A 323 5.07 -5.02 5.45
CA SER A 323 6.48 -4.69 5.18
C SER A 323 7.10 -3.81 6.26
N LEU A 324 6.25 -3.02 6.94
CA LEU A 324 6.58 -1.91 7.84
C LEU A 324 7.38 -0.80 7.10
N ALA A 325 7.02 -0.56 5.84
CA ALA A 325 7.63 0.44 4.98
C ALA A 325 7.40 1.87 5.48
N SER A 326 8.26 2.79 5.03
CA SER A 326 8.18 4.20 5.38
C SER A 326 6.97 4.92 4.79
N SER A 327 6.45 4.49 3.64
CA SER A 327 5.28 5.11 3.00
C SER A 327 3.98 4.94 3.78
N ASP A 328 3.93 3.94 4.67
CA ASP A 328 2.78 3.65 5.54
C ASP A 328 3.00 4.16 6.98
N TYR A 329 4.15 4.78 7.24
CA TYR A 329 4.55 5.18 8.59
C TYR A 329 3.56 6.14 9.25
N SER A 330 2.94 7.05 8.49
CA SER A 330 1.98 8.03 9.03
C SER A 330 0.78 7.37 9.71
N TYR A 331 0.34 6.20 9.24
CA TYR A 331 -0.72 5.41 9.91
C TYR A 331 -0.26 4.84 11.24
N PHE A 332 0.94 4.25 11.30
CA PHE A 332 1.49 3.73 12.55
C PHE A 332 1.71 4.85 13.56
N GLN A 333 2.22 6.00 13.11
CA GLN A 333 2.38 7.17 13.95
C GLN A 333 1.02 7.61 14.54
N ALA A 334 -0.01 7.79 13.72
CA ALA A 334 -1.34 8.20 14.18
C ALA A 334 -1.93 7.21 15.20
N ILE A 335 -1.80 5.90 14.96
CA ILE A 335 -2.27 4.86 15.87
C ILE A 335 -1.51 4.91 17.21
N PHE A 336 -0.19 5.03 17.17
CA PHE A 336 0.64 5.04 18.38
C PHE A 336 0.47 6.33 19.19
N ASP A 337 0.25 7.46 18.52
CA ASP A 337 -0.07 8.76 19.14
C ASP A 337 -1.44 8.68 19.84
N GLU A 338 -2.47 8.15 19.15
CA GLU A 338 -3.83 8.04 19.70
C GLU A 338 -3.88 7.21 20.99
N ILE A 339 -3.16 6.09 21.04
CA ILE A 339 -3.13 5.22 22.23
C ILE A 339 -2.10 5.67 23.30
N ASP A 340 -1.34 6.75 23.08
CA ASP A 340 -0.14 7.11 23.85
C ASP A 340 0.72 5.88 24.16
N LEU A 341 1.32 5.27 23.12
CA LEU A 341 2.05 3.99 23.23
C LEU A 341 3.07 3.97 24.37
N TYR A 342 3.71 5.10 24.65
CA TYR A 342 4.68 5.19 25.73
C TYR A 342 4.05 5.07 27.11
N LYS A 343 2.89 5.71 27.37
CA LYS A 343 2.26 5.70 28.71
C LYS A 343 1.20 4.60 28.90
N SER A 344 0.59 4.10 27.83
CA SER A 344 -0.44 3.06 27.91
C SER A 344 0.11 1.69 28.31
N ASN A 345 -0.77 0.70 28.45
CA ASN A 345 -0.42 -0.70 28.71
C ASN A 345 -0.45 -1.58 27.44
N VAL A 346 -0.65 -0.97 26.27
CA VAL A 346 -0.82 -1.68 24.99
C VAL A 346 0.41 -2.53 24.69
N ARG A 347 0.18 -3.77 24.25
CA ARG A 347 1.21 -4.72 23.86
C ARG A 347 1.27 -4.84 22.33
N LEU A 348 2.47 -4.93 21.78
CA LEU A 348 2.75 -5.14 20.36
C LEU A 348 3.27 -6.56 20.13
N ILE A 349 2.64 -7.28 19.19
CA ILE A 349 3.10 -8.59 18.72
C ILE A 349 3.34 -8.52 17.22
N PHE A 350 4.60 -8.70 16.82
CA PHE A 350 4.98 -8.81 15.41
C PHE A 350 5.10 -10.28 15.03
N LEU A 351 4.19 -10.73 14.18
CA LEU A 351 4.12 -12.10 13.72
C LEU A 351 4.90 -12.26 12.42
N TYR A 352 5.72 -13.32 12.34
CA TYR A 352 6.51 -13.64 11.15
C TYR A 352 6.44 -15.12 10.82
N ARG A 353 6.78 -15.48 9.59
CA ARG A 353 6.95 -16.85 9.12
C ARG A 353 8.12 -16.91 8.15
N PRO A 354 8.90 -18.00 8.08
CA PRO A 354 9.91 -18.16 7.04
C PRO A 354 9.27 -18.27 5.65
N TRP A 355 9.63 -17.37 4.75
CA TRP A 355 9.11 -17.29 3.37
C TRP A 355 10.08 -17.87 2.33
N ILE A 356 9.60 -17.97 1.09
CA ILE A 356 10.39 -18.42 -0.07
C ILE A 356 10.84 -17.17 -0.84
N LYS A 357 12.15 -17.09 -1.11
CA LYS A 357 12.78 -16.06 -1.95
C LYS A 357 12.41 -16.29 -3.42
N ASP A 358 12.70 -15.31 -4.27
CA ASP A 358 12.36 -15.37 -5.70
C ASP A 358 13.16 -16.44 -6.46
N ASP A 359 14.32 -16.84 -5.93
CA ASP A 359 15.13 -17.95 -6.44
C ASP A 359 14.63 -19.34 -5.98
N GLY A 360 13.55 -19.39 -5.20
CA GLY A 360 12.97 -20.61 -4.64
C GLY A 360 13.62 -21.08 -3.33
N GLU A 361 14.65 -20.39 -2.82
CA GLU A 361 15.26 -20.72 -1.54
C GLU A 361 14.32 -20.33 -0.38
N ARG A 362 14.07 -21.27 0.53
CA ARG A 362 13.34 -20.98 1.76
C ARG A 362 14.29 -20.40 2.80
N ILE A 363 13.96 -19.21 3.30
CA ILE A 363 14.78 -18.59 4.34
C ILE A 363 14.70 -19.37 5.64
N SER A 364 15.74 -19.26 6.46
CA SER A 364 15.74 -19.88 7.80
C SER A 364 14.83 -19.11 8.77
N GLU A 365 14.41 -19.78 9.85
CA GLU A 365 13.66 -19.13 10.93
C GLU A 365 14.45 -17.99 11.59
N ILE A 366 15.77 -18.17 11.71
CA ILE A 366 16.67 -17.17 12.31
C ILE A 366 16.71 -15.92 11.42
N GLU A 367 16.85 -16.09 10.12
CA GLU A 367 16.87 -14.99 9.13
C GLU A 367 15.53 -14.25 9.09
N ALA A 368 14.41 -14.99 9.07
CA ALA A 368 13.07 -14.41 9.09
C ALA A 368 12.84 -13.55 10.35
N ARG A 369 13.28 -14.08 11.51
CA ARG A 369 13.18 -13.41 12.80
C ARG A 369 14.04 -12.16 12.84
N ASP A 370 15.29 -12.25 12.41
CA ASP A 370 16.24 -11.14 12.40
C ASP A 370 15.74 -9.99 11.51
N GLY A 371 15.26 -10.32 10.30
CA GLY A 371 14.66 -9.34 9.40
C GLY A 371 13.44 -8.64 10.01
N MET A 372 12.56 -9.37 10.70
CA MET A 372 11.43 -8.75 11.41
C MET A 372 11.91 -7.86 12.57
N CYS A 373 12.87 -8.32 13.38
CA CYS A 373 13.46 -7.52 14.47
C CYS A 373 14.05 -6.20 13.96
N HIS A 374 14.73 -6.23 12.79
CA HIS A 374 15.29 -5.03 12.18
C HIS A 374 14.19 -4.02 11.81
N LYS A 375 13.12 -4.48 11.14
CA LYS A 375 11.97 -3.65 10.76
C LYS A 375 11.26 -3.04 11.98
N VAL A 376 11.05 -3.84 13.02
CA VAL A 376 10.45 -3.38 14.30
C VAL A 376 11.32 -2.32 14.96
N SER A 377 12.63 -2.53 15.01
CA SER A 377 13.58 -1.55 15.56
C SER A 377 13.53 -0.23 14.79
N GLN A 378 13.50 -0.29 13.46
CA GLN A 378 13.38 0.89 12.61
C GLN A 378 12.06 1.64 12.88
N LEU A 379 10.91 0.94 12.85
CA LEU A 379 9.60 1.54 13.12
C LEU A 379 9.56 2.27 14.46
N LEU A 380 9.98 1.60 15.55
CA LEU A 380 9.94 2.17 16.90
C LEU A 380 10.97 3.28 17.10
N THR A 381 12.12 3.22 16.42
CA THR A 381 13.12 4.30 16.47
C THR A 381 12.61 5.54 15.74
N THR A 382 12.00 5.38 14.56
CA THR A 382 11.39 6.47 13.81
C THR A 382 10.27 7.11 14.63
N TYR A 383 9.39 6.33 15.23
CA TYR A 383 8.35 6.84 16.14
C TYR A 383 8.91 7.50 17.39
N GLY A 384 9.93 6.92 18.02
CA GLY A 384 10.61 7.56 19.14
C GLY A 384 11.19 8.94 18.78
N SER A 385 11.62 9.14 17.53
CA SER A 385 12.17 10.41 17.06
C SER A 385 11.14 11.54 16.93
N THR A 386 9.85 11.20 16.79
CA THR A 386 8.75 12.19 16.70
C THR A 386 8.23 12.64 18.06
N MET A 387 8.65 11.98 19.15
CA MET A 387 8.20 12.33 20.51
C MET A 387 8.82 13.64 21.00
N GLU A 388 8.02 14.48 21.66
CA GLU A 388 8.49 15.75 22.27
C GLU A 388 9.63 15.52 23.28
N ASN A 389 9.50 14.47 24.11
CA ASN A 389 10.53 14.07 25.05
C ASN A 389 11.52 13.12 24.38
N LYS A 390 12.68 13.68 23.99
CA LYS A 390 13.76 12.94 23.30
C LYS A 390 14.30 11.74 24.09
N ASP A 391 14.30 11.80 25.42
CA ASP A 391 14.76 10.70 26.26
C ASP A 391 13.72 9.58 26.34
N HIS A 392 12.43 9.92 26.32
CA HIS A 392 11.36 8.92 26.19
C HIS A 392 11.45 8.22 24.82
N GLY A 393 11.64 9.01 23.76
CA GLY A 393 11.79 8.50 22.40
C GLY A 393 12.92 7.48 22.26
N LYS A 394 14.13 7.83 22.70
CA LYS A 394 15.29 6.94 22.66
C LYS A 394 15.12 5.66 23.48
N ASN A 395 14.34 5.72 24.57
CA ASN A 395 14.15 4.60 25.49
C ASN A 395 12.85 3.81 25.24
N LEU A 396 12.03 4.18 24.25
CA LEU A 396 10.73 3.55 24.02
C LEU A 396 10.83 2.04 23.83
N MET A 397 11.66 1.58 22.90
CA MET A 397 11.83 0.16 22.63
C MET A 397 12.35 -0.59 23.86
N HIS A 398 13.32 -0.01 24.58
CA HIS A 398 13.87 -0.59 25.80
C HIS A 398 12.79 -0.76 26.88
N LYS A 399 11.96 0.27 27.08
CA LYS A 399 10.83 0.23 28.02
C LYS A 399 9.83 -0.87 27.65
N LEU A 400 9.39 -0.92 26.39
CA LEU A 400 8.42 -1.93 25.94
C LEU A 400 8.95 -3.36 26.12
N LEU A 401 10.25 -3.58 25.94
CA LEU A 401 10.89 -4.88 26.20
C LEU A 401 10.92 -5.22 27.69
N LEU A 402 11.31 -4.29 28.56
CA LEU A 402 11.36 -4.50 30.01
C LEU A 402 9.97 -4.76 30.62
N GLU A 403 8.95 -4.11 30.09
CA GLU A 403 7.56 -4.28 30.51
C GLU A 403 6.89 -5.53 29.90
N GLY A 404 7.59 -6.29 29.04
CA GLY A 404 7.04 -7.45 28.36
C GLY A 404 5.92 -7.11 27.34
N ARG A 405 5.93 -5.87 26.85
CA ARG A 405 4.92 -5.31 25.94
C ARG A 405 5.32 -5.37 24.47
N LEU A 406 6.54 -5.78 24.14
CA LEU A 406 6.99 -5.98 22.76
C LEU A 406 7.43 -7.43 22.56
N SER A 407 6.89 -8.09 21.54
CA SER A 407 7.33 -9.43 21.16
C SER A 407 7.33 -9.66 19.66
N VAL A 408 8.28 -10.47 19.19
CA VAL A 408 8.38 -10.97 17.82
C VAL A 408 8.19 -12.48 17.89
N ARG A 409 7.16 -13.02 17.22
CA ARG A 409 6.75 -14.43 17.35
C ARG A 409 6.53 -15.08 15.99
N GLN A 410 6.90 -16.35 15.88
CA GLN A 410 6.57 -17.14 14.71
C GLN A 410 5.10 -17.56 14.75
N ILE A 411 4.44 -17.56 13.59
CA ILE A 411 3.14 -18.17 13.36
C ILE A 411 3.23 -19.29 12.33
#